data_AF-S5NGQ7-F1
#
_entry.id   AF-S5NGQ7-F1
#
_cell.length_a   1.000
_cell.length_b   1.000
_cell.length_c   1.000
_cell.angle_alpha   90.00
_cell.angle_beta   90.00
_cell.angle_gamma   90.00
#
_symmetry.space_group_name_H-M   'P 1'
#
loop_
_entity.id
_entity.type
_entity.pdbx_description
1 polymer ?
#
loop_
_entity_poly.entity_id
_entity_poly.type
_entity_poly.pdbx_seq_one_letter_code
_entity_poly.pdbx_strand_id
1 'polypeptide(L)' 'MDNSPEFIPPGKPAQNAFIERFNRTYRTEILDFYLFRTLNEIREITEKWYSVFKLIHI' A
#
# COMPACT_ATOMS: atom_id res chain seq x y z
N MET A 1 -19.16 -2.75 -12.33
CA MET A 1 -18.30 -3.02 -11.17
C MET A 1 -17.67 -1.70 -10.83
N ASP A 2 -18.12 -1.09 -9.74
CA ASP A 2 -17.70 0.24 -9.30
C ASP A 2 -16.23 0.21 -8.85
N ASN A 3 -15.41 1.10 -9.40
CA ASN A 3 -13.98 1.27 -9.09
C ASN A 3 -13.76 2.43 -8.09
N SER A 4 -14.74 2.70 -7.23
CA SER A 4 -14.58 3.62 -6.10
C SER A 4 -13.62 3.00 -5.07
N PRO A 5 -12.66 3.77 -4.52
CA PRO A 5 -11.76 3.27 -3.49
C PRO A 5 -12.60 2.75 -2.32
N GLU A 6 -12.36 1.49 -1.91
CA GLU A 6 -13.07 0.80 -0.83
C GLU A 6 -13.34 1.77 0.33
N PHE A 7 -14.61 2.13 0.50
CA PHE A 7 -15.05 3.01 1.57
C PHE A 7 -14.85 2.26 2.90
N ILE A 8 -13.80 2.60 3.64
CA ILE A 8 -13.51 2.00 4.94
C ILE A 8 -14.60 2.44 5.93
N PRO A 9 -15.33 1.51 6.57
CA PRO A 9 -16.41 1.88 7.48
C PRO A 9 -15.88 2.76 8.62
N PRO A 10 -16.53 3.90 8.93
CA PRO A 10 -16.18 4.68 10.10
C PRO A 10 -16.38 3.83 11.36
N GLY A 11 -15.34 3.71 12.18
CA GLY A 11 -15.43 2.95 13.45
C GLY A 11 -14.19 2.14 13.85
N LYS A 12 -13.11 2.12 13.07
CA LYS A 12 -11.85 1.42 13.45
C LYS A 12 -10.62 2.32 13.32
N PRO A 13 -10.40 3.28 14.25
CA PRO A 13 -9.32 4.26 14.17
C PRO A 13 -7.92 3.65 13.98
N ALA A 14 -7.63 2.53 14.68
CA ALA A 14 -6.35 1.85 14.54
C ALA A 14 -6.14 1.24 13.14
N GLN A 15 -7.20 0.68 12.54
CA GLN A 15 -7.15 0.13 11.18
C GLN A 15 -7.00 1.25 10.15
N ASN A 16 -7.71 2.37 10.34
CA ASN A 16 -7.60 3.53 9.46
C ASN A 16 -6.19 4.11 9.50
N ALA A 17 -5.64 4.32 10.70
CA ALA A 17 -4.27 4.80 10.87
C ALA A 17 -3.24 3.85 10.22
N PHE A 18 -3.45 2.54 10.33
CA PHE A 18 -2.59 1.56 9.64
C PHE A 18 -2.68 1.70 8.11
N ILE A 19 -3.89 1.77 7.55
CA ILE A 19 -4.10 1.87 6.10
C ILE A 19 -3.55 3.21 5.58
N GLU A 20 -3.75 4.31 6.30
CA GLU A 20 -3.19 5.62 5.97
C GLU A 20 -1.66 5.58 5.95
N ARG A 21 -1.05 5.01 6.99
CA ARG A 21 0.40 4.86 7.10
C ARG A 21 0.96 3.97 5.97
N PHE A 22 0.29 2.86 5.68
CA PHE A 22 0.63 1.96 4.59
C PHE A 22 0.59 2.68 3.25
N ASN A 23 -0.55 3.30 2.91
CA ASN A 23 -0.76 3.98 1.62
C ASN A 23 0.23 5.13 1.42
N ARG A 24 0.48 5.92 2.48
CA ARG A 24 1.46 7.01 2.43
C ARG A 24 2.86 6.51 2.12
N THR A 25 3.30 5.50 2.85
CA THR A 25 4.66 4.94 2.71
C THR A 25 4.83 4.23 1.36
N TYR A 26 3.84 3.43 0.95
CA TYR A 26 3.86 2.75 -0.33
C TYR A 26 3.91 3.71 -1.51
N ARG A 27 3.17 4.83 -1.45
CA ARG A 27 3.23 5.85 -2.49
C ARG A 27 4.62 6.46 -2.61
N THR A 28 5.20 6.90 -1.49
CA THR A 28 6.49 7.59 -1.50
C THR A 28 7.65 6.66 -1.81
N GLU A 29 7.62 5.40 -1.38
CA GLU A 29 8.76 4.47 -1.50
C GLU A 29 8.70 3.59 -2.75
N ILE A 30 7.50 3.37 -3.31
CA ILE A 30 7.30 2.47 -4.44
C ILE A 30 6.75 3.22 -5.65
N LEU A 31 5.59 3.88 -5.52
CA LEU A 31 4.94 4.48 -6.69
C LEU A 31 5.69 5.69 -7.24
N ASP A 32 6.33 6.49 -6.38
CA ASP A 32 7.06 7.68 -6.80
C ASP A 32 8.49 7.34 -7.31
N PHE A 33 9.07 6.20 -6.92
CA PHE A 33 10.43 5.80 -7.30
C PHE A 33 10.51 4.93 -8.55
N TYR A 34 9.47 4.17 -8.87
CA TYR A 34 9.51 3.16 -9.92
C TYR A 34 8.53 3.48 -11.05
N LEU A 35 9.01 3.37 -12.30
CA LEU A 35 8.15 3.39 -13.49
C LEU A 35 7.92 1.95 -13.94
N PHE A 36 6.72 1.43 -13.70
CA PHE A 36 6.35 0.06 -14.08
C PHE A 36 5.86 -0.01 -15.52
N ARG A 37 6.29 -1.03 -16.25
CA ARG A 37 5.85 -1.35 -17.61
C ARG A 37 4.81 -2.46 -17.62
N THR A 38 4.78 -3.31 -16.59
CA THR A 38 3.81 -4.40 -16.48
C THR A 38 3.22 -4.54 -15.07
N LEU A 39 2.07 -5.19 -14.97
CA LEU A 39 1.45 -5.52 -13.69
C LEU A 39 2.26 -6.54 -12.88
N ASN A 40 3.06 -7.39 -13.52
CA ASN A 40 3.91 -8.33 -12.78
C ASN A 40 5.06 -7.62 -12.07
N GLU A 41 5.67 -6.62 -12.71
CA GLU A 41 6.75 -5.84 -12.11
C GLU A 41 6.31 -5.16 -10.81
N ILE A 42 5.15 -4.49 -10.82
CA ILE A 42 4.62 -3.86 -9.61
C ILE A 42 4.29 -4.91 -8.54
N ARG A 43 3.76 -6.09 -8.89
CA ARG A 43 3.46 -7.15 -7.91
C ARG A 43 4.72 -7.67 -7.22
N GLU A 44 5.76 -7.99 -7.98
CA GLU A 44 7.02 -8.50 -7.42
C GLU A 44 7.70 -7.46 -6.51
N ILE A 45 7.69 -6.19 -6.90
CA ILE A 45 8.24 -5.10 -6.10
C ILE A 45 7.40 -4.89 -4.83
N THR A 46 6.07 -4.93 -4.95
CA THR A 46 5.16 -4.82 -3.81
C THR A 46 5.37 -5.94 -2.80
N GLU A 47 5.50 -7.20 -3.25
CA GLU A 47 5.69 -8.34 -2.36
C GLU A 47 6.99 -8.24 -1.57
N LYS A 48 8.08 -7.84 -2.24
CA LYS A 48 9.38 -7.61 -1.59
C LYS A 48 9.29 -6.48 -0.59
N TRP A 49 8.74 -5.34 -0.99
CA TRP A 49 8.59 -4.18 -0.10
C TRP A 49 7.69 -4.49 1.09
N TYR A 50 6.59 -5.21 0.89
CA TYR A 50 5.64 -5.54 1.94
C TYR A 50 6.28 -6.40 3.05
N SER A 51 7.22 -7.27 2.71
CA SER A 51 7.99 -8.05 3.69
C SER A 51 8.82 -7.14 4.61
N VAL A 52 9.40 -6.08 4.06
CA VAL A 52 10.19 -5.07 4.81
C VAL A 52 9.27 -4.14 5.59
N PHE A 53 8.19 -3.65 4.98
CA PHE A 53 7.20 -2.81 5.65
C PHE A 53 6.64 -3.50 6.90
N LYS A 54 6.34 -4.81 6.81
CA LYS A 54 5.90 -5.62 7.94
C LYS A 54 6.94 -5.72 9.05
N LEU A 55 8.22 -5.81 8.73
CA LEU A 55 9.28 -5.91 9.74
C LEU A 55 9.45 -4.61 10.53
N ILE A 56 9.22 -3.46 9.89
CA ILE A 56 9.46 -2.14 10.48
C ILE A 56 8.22 -1.60 11.21
N HIS A 57 7.01 -2.04 10.80
CA HIS A 57 5.74 -1.45 11.24
C HIS A 57 4.79 -2.42 11.95
N ILE A 58 5.25 -3.63 12.28
CA ILE A 58 4.58 -4.57 13.20
C ILE A 58 5.32 -4.58 14.53
#